data_AF-A0A9X2U4B1-F1
#
_entry.id   AF-A0A9X2U4B1-F1
#
_cell.length_a   1.000
_cell.length_b   1.000
_cell.length_c   1.000
_cell.angle_alpha   90.00
_cell.angle_beta   90.00
_cell.angle_gamma   90.00
#
_symmetry.space_group_name_H-M   'P 1'
#
loop_
_entity.id
_entity.type
_entity.pdbx_description
1 polymer ?
#
loop_
_entity_poly.entity_id
_entity_poly.type
_entity_poly.pdbx_seq_one_letter_code
_entity_poly.pdbx_strand_id
1 'polypeptide(L)'
;MTASPPADSDGPAVRAWTGPWGMAVGAALFGLGGLVAGRLAGAAAVGWGGVLLAGGGIGAMVLLHGRRLRRVRRRAAARIDAARDDRDAAREALDTATDRIETLEEMRTAKSQFLEEISHAFRRLLTLTLGPIDTLLEGRHGALGDEVRTQLRLAERNGTRLLWLVNQLLDLAEL
;
A
#
# COMPACT_ATOMS: atom_id res chain seq x y z
N MET A 1 41.08 37.49 -111.58
CA MET A 1 41.58 38.81 -111.14
C MET A 1 40.48 39.49 -110.34
N THR A 2 40.83 40.20 -109.26
CA THR A 2 40.06 41.29 -108.56
C THR A 2 38.64 40.98 -108.05
N ALA A 3 38.14 41.48 -106.90
CA ALA A 3 38.71 42.15 -105.72
C ALA A 3 37.61 42.20 -104.60
N SER A 4 37.97 42.57 -103.36
CA SER A 4 37.04 42.93 -102.25
C SER A 4 36.69 44.44 -102.26
N PRO A 5 36.06 45.07 -101.23
CA PRO A 5 34.92 44.73 -100.33
C PRO A 5 33.74 45.73 -100.64
N PRO A 6 32.92 46.37 -99.74
CA PRO A 6 32.60 46.20 -98.31
C PRO A 6 31.10 46.31 -97.89
N ALA A 7 30.90 46.28 -96.56
CA ALA A 7 29.85 46.79 -95.65
C ALA A 7 28.56 47.51 -96.14
N ASP A 8 27.41 47.17 -95.53
CA ASP A 8 26.89 47.91 -94.35
C ASP A 8 25.83 47.11 -93.55
N SER A 9 25.49 47.60 -92.35
CA SER A 9 24.65 46.95 -91.34
C SER A 9 23.16 47.28 -91.41
N ASP A 10 22.28 46.32 -91.05
CA ASP A 10 21.27 46.54 -89.99
C ASP A 10 20.52 45.25 -89.63
N GLY A 11 20.21 45.08 -88.34
CA GLY A 11 19.51 43.91 -87.80
C GLY A 11 17.97 44.01 -87.95
N PRO A 12 17.24 42.88 -87.98
CA PRO A 12 15.79 42.90 -88.12
C PRO A 12 15.12 43.54 -86.89
N ALA A 13 14.49 44.70 -87.10
CA ALA A 13 13.78 45.43 -86.07
C ALA A 13 12.65 44.60 -85.45
N VAL A 14 12.78 44.28 -84.16
CA VAL A 14 11.75 43.58 -83.38
C VAL A 14 10.57 44.52 -83.17
N ARG A 15 9.56 44.43 -84.04
CA ARG A 15 8.32 45.21 -83.89
C ARG A 15 7.56 44.76 -82.63
N ALA A 16 7.49 45.64 -81.64
CA ALA A 16 6.62 45.47 -80.49
C ALA A 16 5.16 45.34 -80.95
N TRP A 17 4.51 44.22 -80.64
CA TRP A 17 3.15 43.91 -81.10
C TRP A 17 2.09 44.52 -80.17
N THR A 18 2.07 45.85 -80.10
CA THR A 18 1.25 46.66 -79.15
C THR A 18 -0.05 47.18 -79.77
N GLY A 19 -0.66 46.44 -80.69
CA GLY A 19 -1.98 46.76 -81.23
C GLY A 19 -3.11 46.52 -80.21
N PRO A 20 -4.31 47.09 -80.41
CA PRO A 20 -5.44 46.94 -79.47
C PRO A 20 -5.86 45.48 -79.24
N TRP A 21 -5.64 44.60 -80.22
CA TRP A 21 -5.86 43.16 -80.11
C TRP A 21 -4.84 42.44 -79.19
N GLY A 22 -3.61 42.96 -79.05
CA GLY A 22 -2.58 42.38 -78.18
C GLY A 22 -2.91 42.55 -76.69
N MET A 23 -3.42 43.71 -76.30
CA MET A 23 -3.87 43.94 -74.91
C MET A 23 -5.11 43.10 -74.55
N ALA A 24 -6.03 42.89 -75.50
CA ALA A 24 -7.20 42.04 -75.29
C ALA A 24 -6.83 40.57 -75.02
N VAL A 25 -5.89 40.00 -75.78
CA VAL A 25 -5.38 38.63 -75.57
C VAL A 25 -4.62 38.52 -74.24
N GLY A 26 -3.79 39.51 -73.90
CA GLY A 26 -3.09 39.56 -72.61
C GLY A 26 -4.05 39.60 -71.41
N ALA A 27 -5.07 40.47 -71.46
CA ALA A 27 -6.08 40.58 -70.41
C ALA A 27 -6.95 39.30 -70.30
N ALA A 28 -7.31 38.68 -71.42
CA ALA A 28 -8.07 37.42 -71.42
C ALA A 28 -7.27 36.26 -70.78
N LEU A 29 -5.98 36.12 -71.12
CA LEU A 29 -5.11 35.09 -70.54
C LEU A 29 -4.87 35.33 -69.04
N PHE A 30 -4.68 36.59 -68.63
CA PHE A 30 -4.50 36.94 -67.21
C PHE A 30 -5.78 36.70 -66.39
N GLY A 31 -6.95 37.05 -66.94
CA GLY A 31 -8.25 36.80 -66.32
C GLY A 31 -8.58 35.31 -66.20
N LEU A 32 -8.27 34.51 -67.22
CA LEU A 32 -8.48 33.06 -67.17
C LEU A 32 -7.54 32.38 -66.16
N GLY A 33 -6.27 32.81 -66.12
CA GLY A 33 -5.26 32.29 -65.19
C GLY A 33 -5.62 32.52 -63.71
N GLY A 34 -6.07 33.72 -63.36
CA GLY A 34 -6.53 34.03 -62.00
C GLY A 34 -7.74 33.20 -61.55
N LEU A 35 -8.66 32.91 -62.47
CA LEU A 35 -9.90 32.16 -62.17
C LEU A 35 -9.62 30.66 -61.97
N VAL A 36 -8.67 30.09 -62.71
CA VAL A 36 -8.19 28.71 -62.49
C VAL A 36 -7.38 28.59 -61.19
N ALA A 37 -6.48 29.54 -60.92
CA ALA A 37 -5.70 29.57 -59.68
C ALA A 37 -6.60 29.67 -58.43
N GLY A 38 -7.62 30.53 -58.44
CA GLY A 38 -8.58 30.66 -57.34
C GLY A 38 -9.39 29.39 -57.07
N ARG A 39 -9.82 28.67 -58.11
CA ARG A 39 -10.57 27.40 -57.94
C ARG A 39 -9.69 26.26 -57.42
N LEU A 40 -8.43 26.18 -57.83
CA LEU A 40 -7.49 25.18 -57.32
C LEU A 40 -7.11 25.45 -55.85
N ALA A 41 -6.92 26.72 -55.47
CA ALA A 41 -6.70 27.11 -54.07
C ALA A 41 -7.89 26.74 -53.17
N GLY A 42 -9.12 27.01 -53.62
CA GLY A 42 -10.35 26.63 -52.90
C GLY A 42 -10.51 25.11 -52.74
N ALA A 43 -10.24 24.33 -53.80
CA ALA A 43 -10.33 22.86 -53.75
C ALA A 43 -9.30 22.25 -52.79
N ALA A 44 -8.07 22.77 -52.75
CA ALA A 44 -7.06 22.35 -51.80
C ALA A 44 -7.49 22.65 -50.35
N ALA A 45 -8.00 23.85 -50.07
CA ALA A 45 -8.45 24.24 -48.74
C ALA A 45 -9.57 23.33 -48.19
N VAL A 46 -10.55 22.96 -49.03
CA VAL A 46 -11.64 22.04 -48.65
C VAL A 46 -11.11 20.62 -48.40
N GLY A 47 -10.20 20.12 -49.24
CA GLY A 47 -9.59 18.80 -49.08
C GLY A 47 -8.79 18.66 -47.78
N TRP A 48 -7.89 19.62 -47.50
CA TRP A 48 -7.11 19.63 -46.26
C TRP A 48 -7.97 19.84 -45.01
N GLY A 49 -9.06 20.61 -45.10
CA GLY A 49 -10.03 20.77 -44.01
C GLY A 49 -10.69 19.45 -43.60
N GLY A 50 -11.05 18.60 -44.56
CA GLY A 50 -11.60 17.26 -44.29
C GLY A 50 -10.61 16.32 -43.59
N VAL A 51 -9.34 16.35 -44.00
CA VAL A 51 -8.26 15.56 -43.37
C VAL A 51 -8.00 16.01 -41.93
N LEU A 52 -8.01 17.32 -41.67
CA LEU A 52 -7.85 17.88 -40.32
C LEU A 52 -9.03 17.52 -39.40
N LEU A 53 -10.27 17.53 -39.91
CA LEU A 53 -11.44 17.09 -39.15
C LEU A 53 -11.41 15.59 -38.83
N ALA A 54 -11.03 14.75 -39.79
CA ALA A 54 -10.89 13.30 -39.57
C ALA A 54 -9.77 12.98 -38.55
N GLY A 55 -8.59 13.61 -38.70
CA GLY A 55 -7.48 13.49 -37.75
C GLY A 55 -7.84 13.99 -36.35
N GLY A 56 -8.56 15.12 -36.27
CA GLY A 56 -9.09 15.66 -35.01
C GLY A 56 -10.09 14.72 -34.34
N GLY A 57 -10.97 14.08 -35.10
CA GLY A 57 -11.91 13.07 -34.61
C GLY A 57 -11.21 11.82 -34.05
N ILE A 58 -10.21 11.28 -34.76
CA ILE A 58 -9.41 10.14 -34.30
C ILE A 58 -8.61 10.53 -33.05
N GLY A 59 -7.98 11.70 -33.03
CA GLY A 59 -7.27 12.24 -31.88
C GLY A 59 -8.17 12.40 -30.65
N ALA A 60 -9.37 12.95 -30.83
CA ALA A 60 -10.39 13.05 -29.80
C ALA A 60 -10.85 11.67 -29.31
N MET A 61 -11.08 10.71 -30.21
CA MET A 61 -11.47 9.34 -29.83
C MET A 61 -10.37 8.64 -29.03
N VAL A 62 -9.10 8.72 -29.45
CA VAL A 62 -7.95 8.17 -28.71
C VAL A 62 -7.79 8.86 -27.35
N LEU A 63 -7.97 10.20 -27.29
CA LEU A 63 -7.91 10.96 -26.04
C LEU A 63 -9.01 10.55 -25.05
N LEU A 64 -10.25 10.42 -25.53
CA LEU A 64 -11.42 10.02 -24.74
C LEU A 64 -11.32 8.55 -24.29
N HIS A 65 -10.94 7.64 -25.19
CA HIS A 65 -10.76 6.23 -24.90
C HIS A 65 -9.60 6.03 -23.90
N GLY A 66 -8.47 6.73 -24.10
CA GLY A 66 -7.38 6.78 -23.13
C GLY A 66 -7.80 7.39 -21.80
N ARG A 67 -8.66 8.42 -21.76
CA ARG A 67 -9.26 8.96 -20.52
C ARG A 67 -10.21 7.96 -19.84
N ARG A 68 -10.90 7.09 -20.59
CA ARG A 68 -11.72 5.99 -20.04
C ARG A 68 -10.84 4.90 -19.43
N LEU A 69 -9.85 4.40 -20.17
CA LEU A 69 -8.90 3.40 -19.70
C LEU A 69 -8.09 3.87 -18.49
N ARG A 70 -7.60 5.12 -18.47
CA ARG A 70 -6.92 5.71 -17.30
C ARG A 70 -7.80 5.71 -16.05
N ARG A 71 -9.11 5.97 -16.17
CA ARG A 71 -10.05 5.91 -15.02
C ARG A 71 -10.24 4.49 -14.49
N VAL A 72 -10.32 3.49 -15.36
CA VAL A 72 -10.42 2.07 -14.95
C VAL A 72 -9.11 1.60 -14.31
N ARG A 73 -7.95 1.87 -14.93
CA ARG A 73 -6.63 1.51 -14.39
C ARG A 73 -6.36 2.14 -13.02
N ARG A 74 -6.71 3.43 -12.82
CA ARG A 74 -6.59 4.09 -11.51
C ARG A 74 -7.45 3.43 -10.42
N ARG A 75 -8.67 2.98 -10.74
CA ARG A 75 -9.53 2.24 -9.80
C ARG A 75 -8.98 0.85 -9.49
N ALA A 76 -8.37 0.18 -10.46
CA ALA A 76 -7.73 -1.12 -10.25
C ALA A 76 -6.50 -0.99 -9.32
N ALA A 77 -5.64 0.01 -9.55
CA ALA A 77 -4.50 0.31 -8.69
C ALA A 77 -4.95 0.63 -7.25
N ALA A 78 -5.87 1.59 -7.08
CA ALA A 78 -6.36 2.00 -5.76
C ALA A 78 -6.99 0.86 -4.94
N ARG A 79 -7.57 -0.16 -5.58
CA ARG A 79 -8.07 -1.37 -4.89
C ARG A 79 -6.95 -2.29 -4.41
N ILE A 80 -5.86 -2.38 -5.16
CA ILE A 80 -4.68 -3.18 -4.77
C ILE A 80 -3.97 -2.48 -3.62
N ASP A 81 -3.86 -1.14 -3.67
CA ASP A 81 -3.22 -0.35 -2.62
C ASP A 81 -4.04 -0.40 -1.32
N ALA A 82 -5.36 -0.18 -1.37
CA ALA A 82 -6.23 -0.37 -0.20
C ALA A 82 -6.16 -1.80 0.38
N ALA A 83 -6.11 -2.84 -0.47
CA ALA A 83 -5.96 -4.22 0.00
C ALA A 83 -4.56 -4.56 0.54
N ARG A 84 -3.54 -3.73 0.29
CA ARG A 84 -2.24 -3.81 0.98
C ARG A 84 -2.33 -3.14 2.34
N ASP A 85 -2.87 -1.93 2.40
CA ASP A 85 -3.05 -1.17 3.64
C ASP A 85 -3.87 -1.98 4.66
N ASP A 86 -5.00 -2.57 4.24
CA ASP A 86 -5.83 -3.47 5.06
C ASP A 86 -5.04 -4.70 5.55
N ARG A 87 -4.20 -5.28 4.68
CA ARG A 87 -3.40 -6.46 5.02
C ARG A 87 -2.27 -6.14 5.99
N ASP A 88 -1.62 -5.01 5.82
CA ASP A 88 -0.47 -4.61 6.65
C ASP A 88 -0.96 -4.13 8.02
N ALA A 89 -2.11 -3.46 8.11
CA ALA A 89 -2.81 -3.23 9.38
C ALA A 89 -3.25 -4.54 10.07
N ALA A 90 -3.74 -5.53 9.31
CA ALA A 90 -4.09 -6.85 9.86
C ALA A 90 -2.87 -7.65 10.34
N ARG A 91 -1.69 -7.46 9.72
CA ARG A 91 -0.42 -8.03 10.16
C ARG A 91 0.06 -7.38 11.45
N GLU A 92 0.09 -6.05 11.52
CA GLU A 92 0.46 -5.33 12.75
C GLU A 92 -0.46 -5.71 13.93
N ALA A 93 -1.75 -5.90 13.67
CA ALA A 93 -2.71 -6.40 14.67
C ALA A 93 -2.46 -7.86 15.08
N LEU A 94 -1.95 -8.71 14.19
CA LEU A 94 -1.57 -10.10 14.50
C LEU A 94 -0.25 -10.19 15.25
N ASP A 95 0.76 -9.43 14.83
CA ASP A 95 2.08 -9.36 15.46
C ASP A 95 1.92 -8.84 16.90
N THR A 96 1.23 -7.71 17.09
CA THR A 96 0.94 -7.18 18.44
C THR A 96 0.02 -8.07 19.29
N ALA A 97 -0.80 -8.93 18.68
CA ALA A 97 -1.55 -9.96 19.42
C ALA A 97 -0.64 -11.13 19.83
N THR A 98 0.34 -11.48 18.99
CA THR A 98 1.32 -12.55 19.25
C THR A 98 2.26 -12.15 20.38
N ASP A 99 2.85 -10.96 20.33
CA ASP A 99 3.70 -10.40 21.40
C ASP A 99 2.99 -10.40 22.76
N ARG A 100 1.67 -10.08 22.77
CA ARG A 100 0.84 -10.11 23.98
C ARG A 100 0.58 -11.53 24.49
N ILE A 101 0.39 -12.50 23.59
CA ILE A 101 0.23 -13.90 23.98
C ILE A 101 1.54 -14.42 24.59
N GLU A 102 2.69 -14.16 23.95
CA GLU A 102 4.01 -14.54 24.47
C GLU A 102 4.25 -13.92 25.86
N THR A 103 4.01 -12.61 26.02
CA THR A 103 4.10 -11.93 27.33
C THR A 103 3.18 -12.57 28.39
N LEU A 104 1.97 -12.99 28.02
CA LEU A 104 1.04 -13.65 28.94
C LEU A 104 1.47 -15.08 29.29
N GLU A 105 2.09 -15.81 28.36
CA GLU A 105 2.65 -17.14 28.60
C GLU A 105 3.91 -17.08 29.48
N GLU A 106 4.79 -16.09 29.29
CA GLU A 106 5.90 -15.79 30.20
C GLU A 106 5.39 -15.48 31.62
N MET A 107 4.40 -14.58 31.74
CA MET A 107 3.78 -14.24 33.03
C MET A 107 3.09 -15.45 33.68
N ARG A 108 2.41 -16.30 32.89
CA ARG A 108 1.80 -17.55 33.41
C ARG A 108 2.88 -18.48 33.96
N THR A 109 3.95 -18.69 33.20
CA THR A 109 5.07 -19.57 33.57
C THR A 109 5.76 -19.09 34.85
N ALA A 110 6.10 -17.81 34.92
CA ALA A 110 6.70 -17.20 36.10
C ALA A 110 5.78 -17.27 37.34
N LYS A 111 4.47 -17.07 37.16
CA LYS A 111 3.48 -17.21 38.24
C LYS A 111 3.39 -18.66 38.74
N SER A 112 3.37 -19.66 37.85
CA SER A 112 3.32 -21.07 38.23
C SER A 112 4.56 -21.48 39.01
N GLN A 113 5.76 -21.14 38.52
CA GLN A 113 7.04 -21.39 39.22
C GLN A 113 7.07 -20.74 40.61
N PHE A 114 6.67 -19.47 40.71
CA PHE A 114 6.60 -18.75 41.99
C PHE A 114 5.63 -19.42 42.99
N LEU A 115 4.48 -19.89 42.52
CA LEU A 115 3.50 -20.57 43.37
C LEU A 115 3.98 -21.98 43.79
N GLU A 116 4.69 -22.70 42.92
CA GLU A 116 5.40 -23.94 43.28
C GLU A 116 6.46 -23.68 44.34
N GLU A 117 7.37 -22.72 44.14
CA GLU A 117 8.49 -22.37 45.04
C GLU A 117 8.04 -21.87 46.41
N ILE A 118 6.93 -21.13 46.48
CA ILE A 118 6.35 -20.69 47.75
C ILE A 118 5.57 -21.81 48.42
N SER A 119 4.78 -22.59 47.67
CA SER A 119 4.04 -23.72 48.23
C SER A 119 5.02 -24.75 48.79
N HIS A 120 5.96 -25.23 47.96
CA HIS A 120 7.40 -25.00 48.17
C HIS A 120 7.89 -24.80 49.62
N ALA A 121 8.30 -23.58 49.98
CA ALA A 121 8.74 -23.26 51.33
C ALA A 121 7.69 -23.61 52.42
N PHE A 122 6.40 -23.34 52.19
CA PHE A 122 5.38 -23.41 53.25
C PHE A 122 5.12 -24.81 53.83
N ARG A 123 4.88 -25.85 53.02
CA ARG A 123 4.69 -27.23 53.57
C ARG A 123 5.89 -27.67 54.41
N ARG A 124 7.09 -27.18 54.08
CA ARG A 124 8.38 -27.67 54.58
C ARG A 124 8.61 -27.04 55.96
N LEU A 125 8.38 -25.72 56.06
CA LEU A 125 8.25 -25.00 57.33
C LEU A 125 7.11 -25.53 58.22
N LEU A 126 5.93 -25.82 57.65
CA LEU A 126 4.77 -26.34 58.40
C LEU A 126 5.00 -27.76 58.93
N THR A 127 5.52 -28.70 58.12
CA THR A 127 5.88 -30.04 58.60
C THR A 127 6.94 -29.98 59.70
N LEU A 128 7.96 -29.14 59.56
CA LEU A 128 8.99 -28.94 60.60
C LEU A 128 8.43 -28.30 61.88
N THR A 129 7.36 -27.50 61.78
CA THR A 129 6.70 -26.87 62.93
C THR A 129 5.69 -27.81 63.62
N LEU A 130 4.93 -28.59 62.85
CA LEU A 130 3.92 -29.52 63.36
C LEU A 130 4.53 -30.77 64.00
N GLY A 131 5.58 -31.35 63.43
CA GLY A 131 6.20 -32.57 63.99
C GLY A 131 6.59 -32.48 65.47
N PRO A 132 7.19 -31.38 65.95
CA PRO A 132 7.42 -31.14 67.38
C PRO A 132 6.13 -30.98 68.20
N ILE A 133 5.10 -30.33 67.66
CA ILE A 133 3.79 -30.15 68.32
C ILE A 133 3.11 -31.51 68.53
N ASP A 134 3.06 -32.35 67.49
CA ASP A 134 2.50 -33.70 67.54
C ASP A 134 3.26 -34.55 68.57
N THR A 135 4.60 -34.47 68.54
CA THR A 135 5.50 -35.17 69.47
C THR A 135 5.21 -34.82 70.95
N LEU A 136 4.90 -33.56 71.24
CA LEU A 136 4.53 -33.09 72.57
C LEU A 136 3.11 -33.56 72.95
N LEU A 137 2.14 -33.47 72.03
CA LEU A 137 0.76 -33.86 72.26
C LEU A 137 0.59 -35.37 72.51
N GLU A 138 1.35 -36.20 71.82
CA GLU A 138 1.48 -37.65 72.04
C GLU A 138 2.07 -38.01 73.41
N GLY A 139 2.65 -37.06 74.14
CA GLY A 139 3.27 -37.30 75.45
C GLY A 139 4.65 -37.97 75.38
N ARG A 140 5.29 -38.01 74.21
CA ARG A 140 6.63 -38.62 74.03
C ARG A 140 7.74 -37.94 74.85
N HIS A 141 7.47 -36.78 75.43
CA HIS A 141 8.39 -35.98 76.25
C HIS A 141 7.87 -35.77 77.69
N GLY A 142 6.88 -36.56 78.13
CA GLY A 142 6.25 -36.46 79.45
C GLY A 142 4.83 -35.88 79.41
N ALA A 143 4.20 -35.77 80.59
CA ALA A 143 2.84 -35.27 80.72
C ALA A 143 2.78 -33.74 80.61
N LEU A 144 1.93 -33.25 79.71
CA LEU A 144 1.60 -31.83 79.59
C LEU A 144 0.43 -31.47 80.52
N GLY A 145 0.44 -30.27 81.09
CA GLY A 145 -0.73 -29.69 81.75
C GLY A 145 -1.84 -29.37 80.75
N ASP A 146 -3.10 -29.44 81.19
CA ASP A 146 -4.28 -29.39 80.30
C ASP A 146 -4.40 -28.09 79.49
N GLU A 147 -4.00 -26.95 80.06
CA GLU A 147 -3.99 -25.66 79.36
C GLU A 147 -2.97 -25.68 78.20
N VAL A 148 -1.73 -26.09 78.46
CA VAL A 148 -0.67 -26.19 77.43
C VAL A 148 -1.06 -27.17 76.33
N ARG A 149 -1.65 -28.31 76.71
CA ARG A 149 -2.20 -29.29 75.76
C ARG A 149 -3.33 -28.70 74.91
N THR A 150 -4.19 -27.86 75.49
CA THR A 150 -5.29 -27.20 74.75
C THR A 150 -4.76 -26.19 73.73
N GLN A 151 -3.78 -25.37 74.11
CA GLN A 151 -3.12 -24.43 73.20
C GLN A 151 -2.37 -25.14 72.06
N LEU A 152 -1.66 -26.24 72.36
CA LEU A 152 -0.95 -27.04 71.35
C LEU A 152 -1.92 -27.68 70.33
N ARG A 153 -3.06 -28.23 70.76
CA ARG A 153 -4.11 -28.73 69.83
C ARG A 153 -4.70 -27.64 68.95
N LEU A 154 -4.77 -26.39 69.44
CA LEU A 154 -5.22 -25.26 68.64
C LEU A 154 -4.18 -24.90 67.56
N ALA A 155 -2.89 -24.89 67.93
CA ALA A 155 -1.79 -24.67 67.00
C ALA A 155 -1.70 -25.77 65.93
N GLU A 156 -1.79 -27.05 66.32
CA GLU A 156 -1.86 -28.24 65.45
C GLU A 156 -2.98 -28.09 64.40
N ARG A 157 -4.22 -27.83 64.85
CA ARG A 157 -5.39 -27.66 63.96
C ARG A 157 -5.23 -26.50 63.00
N ASN A 158 -4.67 -25.37 63.45
CA ASN A 158 -4.45 -24.20 62.62
C ASN A 158 -3.35 -24.43 61.58
N GLY A 159 -2.22 -25.05 61.97
CA GLY A 159 -1.14 -25.41 61.05
C GLY A 159 -1.56 -26.43 60.00
N THR A 160 -2.31 -27.46 60.40
CA THR A 160 -2.87 -28.47 59.47
C THR A 160 -3.87 -27.85 58.50
N ARG A 161 -4.73 -26.93 58.98
CA ARG A 161 -5.65 -26.18 58.11
C ARG A 161 -4.92 -25.27 57.13
N LEU A 162 -3.85 -24.59 57.57
CA LEU A 162 -3.04 -23.76 56.69
C LEU A 162 -2.31 -24.60 55.63
N LEU A 163 -1.78 -25.77 56.00
CA LEU A 163 -1.17 -26.70 55.05
C LEU A 163 -2.17 -27.14 53.96
N TRP A 164 -3.42 -27.44 54.34
CA TRP A 164 -4.48 -27.78 53.40
C TRP A 164 -4.87 -26.62 52.47
N LEU A 165 -4.86 -25.37 52.96
CA LEU A 165 -5.08 -24.18 52.14
C LEU A 165 -3.93 -23.92 51.15
N VAL A 166 -2.68 -24.13 51.58
CA VAL A 166 -1.49 -24.00 50.71
C VAL A 166 -1.53 -25.03 49.58
N ASN A 167 -1.93 -26.28 49.85
CA ASN A 167 -2.04 -27.28 48.80
C ASN A 167 -3.12 -26.91 47.75
N GLN A 168 -4.30 -26.43 48.17
CA GLN A 168 -5.33 -25.96 47.20
C GLN A 168 -4.90 -24.76 46.37
N LEU A 169 -4.06 -23.87 46.92
CA LEU A 169 -3.50 -22.76 46.16
C LEU A 169 -2.56 -23.25 45.05
N LEU A 170 -1.85 -24.35 45.29
CA LEU A 170 -1.03 -25.03 44.27
C LEU A 170 -1.91 -25.76 43.25
N ASP A 171 -2.93 -26.50 43.69
CA ASP A 171 -3.89 -27.19 42.80
C ASP A 171 -4.57 -26.19 41.81
N LEU A 172 -4.78 -24.93 42.23
CA LEU A 172 -5.28 -23.85 41.39
C LEU A 172 -4.21 -23.25 40.45
N ALA A 173 -2.93 -23.39 40.76
CA ALA A 173 -1.80 -22.89 39.96
C ALA A 173 -1.41 -23.83 38.81
N GLU A 174 -1.74 -25.12 38.93
CA GLU A 174 -1.50 -26.17 37.92
C GLU A 174 -2.57 -26.21 36.80
N LEU A 175 -3.65 -25.43 36.91
CA LEU A 175 -4.77 -25.32 35.95
C LEU A 175 -4.52 -24.27 34.85
#